data_AF-A0A4Q6F6W0-F1
#
_entry.id   AF-A0A4Q6F6W0-F1
#
_cell.length_a   1.000
_cell.length_b   1.000
_cell.length_c   1.000
_cell.angle_alpha   90.00
_cell.angle_beta   90.00
_cell.angle_gamma   90.00
#
_symmetry.space_group_name_H-M   'P 1'
#
loop_
_entity.id
_entity.type
_entity.pdbx_description
1 polymer ?
#
loop_
_entity_poly.entity_id
_entity_poly.type
_entity_poly.pdbx_seq_one_letter_code
_entity_poly.pdbx_strand_id
1 'polypeptide(L)'
;MVDLVSSTDGSTKLLLRSLKGQLIETVLLRYENRTSLCVSSQVGCKLACDFCQTGKLGFVRHLERAEILSQLFMANQILAKEGLRTTHVVFMGMGEPLDNYTNTVGAANVMMAEDGFFL
;
A
#
# COMPACT_ATOMS: atom_id res chain seq x y z
N MET A 1 -4.69 -11.47 -2.74
CA MET A 1 -3.48 -11.62 -1.90
C MET A 1 -2.76 -12.87 -2.36
N VAL A 2 -1.42 -12.81 -2.48
CA VAL A 2 -0.60 -13.96 -2.91
C VAL A 2 0.10 -14.59 -1.72
N ASP A 3 0.68 -13.77 -0.85
CA ASP A 3 1.42 -14.23 0.32
C ASP A 3 1.35 -13.20 1.46
N LEU A 4 1.60 -13.65 2.68
CA LEU A 4 1.60 -12.84 3.90
C LEU A 4 2.71 -13.34 4.83
N VAL A 5 3.58 -12.43 5.24
CA VAL A 5 4.68 -12.69 6.17
C VAL A 5 4.53 -11.80 7.39
N SER A 6 4.43 -12.40 8.57
CA SER A 6 4.37 -11.70 9.84
C SER A 6 5.72 -11.73 10.56
N SER A 7 6.08 -10.59 11.14
CA SER A 7 7.27 -10.41 11.98
C SER A 7 6.89 -10.50 13.46
N THR A 8 7.89 -10.74 14.31
CA THR A 8 7.74 -10.78 15.78
C THR A 8 7.46 -9.41 16.40
N ASP A 9 7.80 -8.33 15.69
CA ASP A 9 7.50 -6.95 16.09
C ASP A 9 6.05 -6.51 15.78
N GLY A 10 5.22 -7.44 15.28
CA GLY A 10 3.83 -7.17 14.93
C GLY A 10 3.64 -6.55 13.54
N SER A 11 4.70 -6.31 12.77
CA SER A 11 4.57 -5.93 11.36
C SER A 11 4.13 -7.10 10.50
N THR A 12 3.34 -6.82 9.47
CA THR A 12 2.91 -7.82 8.49
C THR A 12 3.15 -7.28 7.09
N LYS A 13 3.95 -7.99 6.29
CA LYS A 13 4.14 -7.69 4.88
C LYS A 13 3.19 -8.54 4.03
N LEU A 14 2.47 -7.88 3.14
CA LEU A 14 1.56 -8.49 2.18
C LEU A 14 2.19 -8.44 0.80
N LEU A 15 2.18 -9.57 0.11
CA LEU A 15 2.47 -9.65 -1.31
C LEU A 15 1.14 -9.71 -2.07
N LEU A 16 0.86 -8.68 -2.85
CA LEU A 16 -0.39 -8.54 -3.58
C LEU A 16 -0.15 -8.66 -5.09
N ARG A 17 -1.09 -9.31 -5.78
CA ARG A 17 -1.12 -9.33 -7.24
C ARG A 17 -2.01 -8.18 -7.72
N SER A 18 -1.41 -7.29 -8.48
CA SER A 18 -2.08 -6.19 -9.16
C SER A 18 -3.03 -6.70 -10.25
N LEU A 19 -3.94 -5.86 -10.74
CA LEU A 19 -4.95 -6.23 -11.75
C LEU A 19 -4.33 -6.71 -13.06
N LYS A 20 -3.11 -6.25 -13.37
CA LYS A 20 -2.34 -6.67 -14.56
C LYS A 20 -1.31 -7.75 -14.26
N GLY A 21 -1.44 -8.45 -13.13
CA GLY A 21 -0.67 -9.66 -12.82
C GLY A 21 0.69 -9.43 -12.16
N GLN A 22 1.22 -8.21 -12.13
CA GLN A 22 2.48 -7.90 -11.42
C GLN A 22 2.30 -7.93 -9.90
N LEU A 23 3.40 -8.10 -9.18
CA LEU A 23 3.41 -8.12 -7.72
C LEU A 23 3.74 -6.73 -7.16
N ILE A 24 3.06 -6.37 -6.09
CA ILE A 24 3.34 -5.18 -5.28
C ILE A 24 3.35 -5.55 -3.80
N GLU A 25 4.03 -4.74 -3.00
CA GLU A 25 4.12 -4.91 -1.56
C GLU A 25 3.29 -3.87 -0.82
N THR A 26 2.70 -4.30 0.30
CA THR A 26 1.98 -3.46 1.25
C THR A 26 2.40 -3.89 2.64
N VAL A 27 2.62 -2.95 3.57
CA VAL A 27 3.07 -3.28 4.93
C VAL A 27 2.11 -2.72 5.96
N LEU A 28 1.62 -3.60 6.84
CA LEU A 28 0.90 -3.27 8.05
C LEU A 28 1.87 -3.12 9.22
N LEU A 29 1.79 -1.99 9.91
CA LEU A 29 2.59 -1.67 11.09
C LEU A 29 1.64 -1.38 12.26
N ARG A 30 1.75 -2.18 13.31
CA ARG A 30 0.93 -2.07 14.53
C ARG A 30 1.76 -1.41 15.62
N TYR A 31 1.31 -0.25 16.10
CA TYR A 31 1.90 0.46 17.23
C TYR A 31 0.86 0.56 18.35
N GLU A 32 1.29 0.93 19.56
CA GLU A 32 0.41 1.03 20.73
C GLU A 32 -0.82 1.94 20.51
N ASN A 33 -0.65 3.05 19.76
CA ASN A 33 -1.68 4.07 19.57
C ASN A 33 -2.14 4.25 18.12
N ARG A 34 -1.58 3.49 17.18
CA ARG A 34 -1.95 3.59 15.77
C ARG A 34 -1.64 2.32 15.00
N THR A 35 -2.42 2.09 13.95
CA THR A 35 -2.08 1.14 12.90
C THR A 35 -1.79 1.90 11.62
N SER A 36 -0.56 1.79 11.12
CA SER A 36 -0.08 2.45 9.92
C SER A 36 -0.01 1.47 8.75
N LEU A 37 -0.46 1.90 7.58
CA LEU A 37 -0.40 1.15 6.35
C LEU A 37 0.54 1.83 5.36
N CYS A 38 1.58 1.10 4.95
CA CYS A 38 2.48 1.52 3.88
C CYS A 38 1.95 1.00 2.53
N VAL A 39 1.57 1.91 1.63
CA VAL A 39 0.98 1.59 0.33
C VAL A 39 1.93 1.90 -0.82
N SER A 40 1.92 1.03 -1.84
CA SER A 40 2.58 1.21 -3.12
C SER A 40 1.75 2.09 -4.05
N SER A 41 2.41 2.91 -4.86
CA SER A 41 1.81 3.78 -5.88
C SER A 41 2.12 3.34 -7.32
N GLN A 42 3.14 2.49 -7.51
CA GLN A 42 3.57 2.00 -8.82
C GLN A 42 4.03 0.53 -8.74
N VAL A 43 4.15 -0.12 -9.89
CA VAL A 43 4.93 -1.35 -10.04
C VAL A 43 6.33 -0.96 -10.48
N GLY A 44 7.30 -1.11 -9.57
CA GLY A 44 8.64 -0.58 -9.79
C GLY A 44 8.72 0.94 -9.60
N CYS A 45 9.83 1.60 -9.97
CA CYS A 45 10.00 3.05 -9.84
C CYS A 45 10.99 3.62 -10.86
N LYS A 46 10.67 4.77 -11.48
CA LYS A 46 11.53 5.43 -12.50
C LYS A 46 12.73 6.16 -11.89
N LEU A 47 12.63 6.57 -10.63
CA LEU A 47 13.64 7.44 -10.01
C LEU A 47 15.00 6.73 -9.83
N ALA A 48 15.01 5.40 -9.83
CA ALA A 48 16.23 4.60 -9.79
C ALA A 48 17.23 5.01 -8.68
N CYS A 49 16.73 5.42 -7.51
CA CYS A 49 17.58 5.80 -6.39
C CYS A 49 18.51 4.65 -6.00
N ASP A 50 19.82 4.89 -5.87
CA ASP A 50 20.85 3.84 -5.71
C ASP A 50 20.63 2.89 -4.52
N PHE A 51 20.06 3.42 -3.44
CA PHE A 51 19.77 2.67 -2.21
C PHE A 51 18.42 1.92 -2.25
N CYS A 52 17.57 2.20 -3.23
CA CYS A 52 16.20 1.69 -3.27
C CYS A 52 16.10 0.42 -4.12
N GLN A 53 15.71 -0.70 -3.51
CA GLN A 53 15.52 -1.95 -4.24
C GLN A 53 14.43 -1.83 -5.31
N THR A 54 13.36 -1.08 -5.05
CA THR A 54 12.30 -0.81 -6.06
C THR A 54 12.84 -0.03 -7.25
N GLY A 55 13.80 0.89 -7.04
CA GLY A 55 14.46 1.62 -8.13
C GLY A 55 15.26 0.68 -9.03
N LYS A 56 15.93 -0.33 -8.46
CA LYS A 56 16.70 -1.34 -9.22
C LYS A 56 15.83 -2.27 -10.06
N LEU A 57 14.56 -2.46 -9.70
CA LEU A 57 13.59 -3.21 -10.53
C LEU A 57 13.22 -2.47 -11.82
N GLY A 58 13.52 -1.17 -11.90
CA GLY A 58 13.03 -0.30 -12.96
C GLY A 58 11.54 -0.01 -12.85
N PHE A 59 11.03 0.84 -13.72
CA PHE A 59 9.60 1.16 -13.79
C PHE A 59 8.87 0.24 -14.75
N VAL A 60 7.72 -0.28 -14.32
CA VAL A 60 6.81 -1.05 -15.17
C VAL A 60 5.57 -0.23 -15.52
N ARG A 61 4.84 0.25 -14.51
CA ARG A 61 3.62 1.05 -14.71
C ARG A 61 3.16 1.73 -13.43
N HIS A 62 2.28 2.71 -13.61
CA HIS A 62 1.46 3.25 -12.54
C HIS A 62 0.39 2.25 -12.09
N LEU A 63 0.09 2.25 -10.78
CA LEU A 63 -1.09 1.60 -10.25
C LEU A 63 -2.32 2.47 -10.49
N GLU A 64 -3.43 1.83 -10.81
CA GLU A 64 -4.73 2.50 -10.89
C GLU A 64 -5.24 2.82 -9.48
N ARG A 65 -6.10 3.83 -9.35
CA ARG A 65 -6.68 4.23 -8.06
C ARG A 65 -7.27 3.04 -7.28
N ALA A 66 -7.98 2.14 -7.96
CA ALA A 66 -8.56 0.95 -7.36
C ALA A 66 -7.50 -0.02 -6.82
N GLU A 67 -6.33 -0.11 -7.45
CA GLU A 67 -5.20 -0.93 -7.00
C GLU A 67 -4.49 -0.33 -5.78
N ILE A 68 -4.51 0.99 -5.65
CA ILE A 68 -4.02 1.68 -4.44
C ILE A 68 -5.01 1.45 -3.29
N LEU A 69 -6.31 1.65 -3.54
CA LEU A 69 -7.36 1.45 -2.53
C LEU A 69 -7.51 -0.01 -2.09
N SER A 70 -7.25 -0.98 -2.97
CA SER A 70 -7.33 -2.39 -2.61
C SER A 70 -6.30 -2.78 -1.56
N GLN A 71 -5.15 -2.09 -1.48
CA GLN A 71 -4.17 -2.31 -0.43
C GLN A 71 -4.75 -1.99 0.96
N LEU A 72 -5.50 -0.89 1.07
CA LEU A 72 -6.23 -0.52 2.28
C LEU A 72 -7.36 -1.49 2.60
N PHE A 73 -8.15 -1.88 1.59
CA PHE A 73 -9.21 -2.87 1.75
C PHE A 73 -8.67 -4.19 2.33
N MET A 74 -7.62 -4.74 1.71
CA MET A 74 -7.03 -6.01 2.13
C MET A 74 -6.40 -5.91 3.52
N ALA A 75 -5.81 -4.76 3.84
CA ALA A 75 -5.26 -4.48 5.16
C ALA A 75 -6.34 -4.45 6.25
N ASN A 76 -7.45 -3.73 6.03
CA ASN A 76 -8.55 -3.69 7.00
C ASN A 76 -9.23 -5.04 7.18
N GLN A 77 -9.33 -5.87 6.13
CA GLN A 77 -9.84 -7.25 6.25
C GLN A 77 -8.98 -8.13 7.18
N ILE A 78 -7.67 -7.89 7.25
CA ILE A 78 -6.80 -8.56 8.23
C ILE A 78 -7.04 -7.98 9.62
N LEU A 79 -6.97 -6.65 9.75
CA LEU A 79 -7.08 -5.96 11.04
C LEU A 79 -8.44 -6.14 11.73
N ALA A 80 -9.52 -6.30 10.96
CA ALA A 80 -10.85 -6.54 11.50
C ALA A 80 -10.90 -7.81 12.36
N LYS A 81 -10.10 -8.83 12.03
CA LYS A 81 -9.98 -10.07 12.84
C LYS A 81 -9.30 -9.84 14.19
N GLU A 82 -8.58 -8.73 14.32
CA GLU A 82 -7.87 -8.29 15.52
C GLU A 82 -8.66 -7.21 16.28
N GLY A 83 -9.85 -6.83 15.80
CA GLY A 83 -10.60 -5.70 16.35
C GLY A 83 -9.94 -4.33 16.10
N LEU A 84 -9.01 -4.27 15.14
CA LEU A 84 -8.27 -3.07 14.77
C LEU A 84 -8.73 -2.54 13.41
N ARG A 85 -8.33 -1.31 13.10
CA ARG A 85 -8.48 -0.71 11.77
C ARG A 85 -7.27 0.13 11.40
N THR A 86 -7.08 0.39 10.11
CA THR A 86 -6.07 1.35 9.66
C THR A 86 -6.43 2.75 10.16
N THR A 87 -5.45 3.44 10.73
CA THR A 87 -5.62 4.82 11.24
C THR A 87 -4.72 5.82 10.51
N HIS A 88 -3.64 5.34 9.90
CA HIS A 88 -2.66 6.14 9.19
C HIS A 88 -2.28 5.42 7.89
N VAL A 89 -2.21 6.15 6.78
CA VAL A 89 -1.74 5.63 5.49
C VAL A 89 -0.54 6.46 5.05
N VAL A 90 0.53 5.79 4.62
CA VAL A 90 1.73 6.42 4.07
C VAL A 90 2.03 5.88 2.68
N PHE A 91 2.28 6.77 1.72
CA PHE A 91 2.68 6.42 0.36
C PHE A 91 4.19 6.22 0.28
N MET A 92 4.68 5.21 1.01
CA MET A 92 6.12 4.89 1.11
C MET A 92 6.43 3.45 0.68
N GLY A 93 5.51 2.82 -0.04
CA GLY A 93 5.72 1.50 -0.63
C GLY A 93 6.51 1.58 -1.93
N MET A 94 6.16 0.75 -2.90
CA MET A 94 6.79 0.76 -4.22
C MET A 94 6.30 1.96 -5.05
N GLY A 95 7.24 2.73 -5.59
CA GLY A 95 6.97 3.78 -6.58
C GLY A 95 7.15 5.21 -6.08
N GLU A 96 7.16 6.16 -7.02
CA GLU A 96 7.12 7.60 -6.75
C GLU A 96 5.66 8.10 -6.82
N PRO A 97 5.03 8.45 -5.68
CA PRO A 97 3.62 8.84 -5.65
C PRO A 97 3.31 10.09 -6.49
N LEU A 98 4.22 11.07 -6.54
CA LEU A 98 4.03 12.30 -7.31
C LEU A 98 4.15 12.08 -8.83
N ASP A 99 4.88 11.05 -9.26
CA ASP A 99 4.91 10.59 -10.66
C ASP A 99 3.62 9.81 -11.02
N ASN A 100 2.82 9.37 -10.05
CA ASN A 100 1.47 8.81 -10.24
C ASN A 100 0.38 9.70 -9.61
N TYR A 101 0.48 11.02 -9.78
CA TYR A 101 -0.32 12.00 -9.04
C TYR A 101 -1.83 11.75 -9.06
N THR A 102 -2.43 11.62 -10.25
CA THR A 102 -3.90 11.53 -10.43
C THR A 102 -4.51 10.32 -9.72
N ASN A 103 -3.83 9.16 -9.75
CA ASN A 103 -4.31 7.96 -9.07
C ASN A 103 -4.05 8.04 -7.57
N THR A 104 -2.85 8.48 -7.17
CA THR A 104 -2.42 8.58 -5.77
C THR A 104 -3.30 9.56 -5.00
N VAL A 105 -3.41 10.81 -5.45
CA VAL A 105 -4.22 11.84 -4.78
C VAL A 105 -5.70 11.47 -4.84
N GLY A 106 -6.17 10.91 -5.96
CA GLY A 106 -7.53 10.41 -6.06
C GLY A 106 -7.83 9.29 -5.06
N ALA A 107 -6.87 8.41 -4.77
CA ALA A 107 -7.01 7.39 -3.73
C ALA A 107 -7.00 8.02 -2.34
N ALA A 108 -6.06 8.93 -2.06
CA ALA A 108 -5.99 9.64 -0.78
C ALA A 108 -7.29 10.39 -0.46
N ASN A 109 -7.88 11.08 -1.44
CA ASN A 109 -9.16 11.77 -1.26
C ASN A 109 -10.30 10.81 -0.91
N VAL A 110 -10.34 9.62 -1.53
CA VAL A 110 -11.33 8.59 -1.19
C VAL A 110 -11.10 8.04 0.22
N MET A 111 -9.83 7.86 0.64
CA MET A 111 -9.49 7.40 1.98
C MET A 111 -9.86 8.40 3.09
N MET A 112 -9.95 9.69 2.76
CA MET A 112 -10.28 10.77 3.70
C MET A 112 -11.74 11.19 3.69
N ALA A 113 -12.54 10.72 2.72
CA ALA A 113 -13.93 11.16 2.59
C ALA A 113 -14.78 10.71 3.80
N GLU A 114 -15.70 11.55 4.25
CA GLU A 114 -16.59 11.28 5.41
C GLU A 114 -17.58 10.14 5.18
N ASP A 115 -17.84 9.79 3.93
CA ASP A 115 -18.58 8.61 3.45
C ASP A 115 -17.64 7.54 2.84
N GLY A 116 -16.33 7.82 2.84
CA GLY A 116 -15.30 7.05 2.18
C GLY A 116 -14.84 5.82 2.94
N PHE A 117 -14.91 4.67 2.28
CA PHE A 117 -14.18 3.44 2.61
C PHE A 117 -14.29 2.97 4.09
N PHE A 118 -15.50 2.99 4.68
CA PHE A 118 -15.81 2.38 5.97
C PHE A 118 -15.96 0.85 5.92
N LEU A 119 -14.89 0.16 5.53
CA LEU A 119 -14.80 -1.30 5.61
C LEU A 119 -13.80 -1.71 6.69
#